data_AF-A0A2W2AHB8-F1
#
_entry.id   AF-A0A2W2AHB8-F1
#
_cell.length_a   1.000
_cell.length_b   1.000
_cell.length_c   1.000
_cell.angle_alpha   90.00
_cell.angle_beta   90.00
_cell.angle_gamma   90.00
#
_symmetry.space_group_name_H-M   'P 1'
#
loop_
_entity.id
_entity.type
_entity.pdbx_description
1 polymer ?
#
loop_
_entity_poly.entity_id
_entity_poly.type
_entity_poly.pdbx_seq_one_letter_code
_entity_poly.pdbx_strand_id
1 'polypeptide(L)'
;MLRTGRGDVLALVLRTSARTAVPAVCAAVVIAVVAPTAFVVVFGDEWLRAGEIARLLVVLFAVQLSVSPVSQALPLLERQVAQLAWDGGRFVLVVGGVALAIALDLGTLALITTYVALSVTAYAVLWVLVATAARRHDAVATHPRPRKELPCSLER
;
A
#
# COMPACT_ATOMS: atom_id res chain seq x y z
N MET A 1 -8.51 -7.04 -24.55
CA MET A 1 -9.58 -7.94 -24.05
C MET A 1 -9.75 -7.75 -22.54
N LEU A 2 -10.45 -6.71 -22.09
CA LEU A 2 -10.95 -6.63 -20.72
C LEU A 2 -12.42 -6.22 -20.82
N ARG A 3 -13.28 -7.23 -20.76
CA ARG A 3 -14.72 -7.07 -20.55
C ARG A 3 -14.90 -6.84 -19.06
N THR A 4 -14.63 -5.62 -18.58
CA THR A 4 -14.96 -5.22 -17.21
C THR A 4 -16.48 -5.16 -17.12
N GLY A 5 -17.07 -6.19 -16.49
CA GLY A 5 -18.45 -6.12 -16.05
C GLY A 5 -18.61 -4.93 -15.10
N ARG A 6 -19.71 -4.17 -15.24
CA ARG A 6 -20.08 -3.12 -14.30
C ARG A 6 -20.19 -3.75 -12.90
N GLY A 7 -19.24 -3.45 -12.00
CA GLY A 7 -19.28 -3.82 -10.57
C GLY A 7 -18.16 -4.72 -10.02
N ASP A 8 -17.02 -4.91 -10.70
CA ASP A 8 -15.96 -5.83 -10.25
C ASP A 8 -14.61 -5.16 -9.92
N VAL A 9 -14.61 -3.86 -9.62
CA VAL A 9 -13.37 -3.08 -9.37
C VAL A 9 -12.71 -3.51 -8.06
N LEU A 10 -13.49 -3.78 -7.02
CA LEU A 10 -12.98 -4.28 -5.75
C LEU A 10 -12.28 -5.64 -5.91
N ALA A 11 -12.90 -6.57 -6.63
CA ALA A 11 -12.32 -7.89 -6.85
C ALA A 11 -11.00 -7.79 -7.60
N LEU A 12 -10.90 -6.87 -8.56
CA LEU A 12 -9.65 -6.57 -9.25
C LEU A 12 -8.58 -6.01 -8.31
N VAL A 13 -8.92 -5.06 -7.43
CA VAL A 13 -7.99 -4.52 -6.43
C VAL A 13 -7.50 -5.62 -5.51
N LEU A 14 -8.40 -6.43 -4.94
CA LEU A 14 -8.04 -7.52 -4.02
C LEU A 14 -7.18 -8.59 -4.69
N ARG A 15 -7.56 -9.01 -5.91
CA ARG A 15 -6.82 -10.03 -6.66
C ARG A 15 -5.43 -9.56 -7.06
N THR A 16 -5.30 -8.28 -7.44
CA THR A 16 -4.00 -7.69 -7.79
C THR A 16 -3.11 -7.57 -6.56
N SER A 17 -3.66 -7.07 -5.44
CA SER A 17 -2.98 -7.00 -4.15
C SER A 17 -2.48 -8.38 -3.69
N ALA A 18 -3.35 -9.40 -3.75
CA ALA A 18 -3.04 -10.74 -3.31
C ALA A 18 -1.95 -11.38 -4.18
N ARG A 19 -1.99 -11.15 -5.50
CA ARG A 19 -1.01 -11.71 -6.43
C ARG A 19 0.40 -11.14 -6.25
N THR A 20 0.52 -9.88 -5.82
CA THR A 20 1.82 -9.28 -5.49
C THR A 20 2.24 -9.55 -4.03
N ALA A 21 1.28 -9.74 -3.12
CA ALA A 21 1.57 -10.01 -1.72
C ALA A 21 2.24 -11.38 -1.50
N VAL A 22 1.83 -12.43 -2.22
CA VAL A 22 2.41 -13.78 -2.05
C VAL A 22 3.94 -13.79 -2.27
N PRO A 23 4.48 -13.36 -3.43
CA PRO A 23 5.93 -13.35 -3.62
C PRO A 23 6.64 -12.37 -2.67
N ALA A 24 6.00 -11.24 -2.32
CA ALA A 24 6.56 -10.27 -1.39
C ALA A 24 6.72 -10.83 0.03
N VAL A 25 5.69 -11.51 0.55
CA VAL A 25 5.72 -12.15 1.86
C VAL A 25 6.69 -13.33 1.87
N CYS A 26 6.71 -14.16 0.82
CA CYS A 26 7.68 -15.25 0.71
C CYS A 26 9.12 -14.73 0.75
N ALA A 27 9.46 -13.72 -0.06
CA ALA A 27 10.78 -13.10 -0.05
C ALA A 27 11.11 -12.50 1.32
N ALA A 28 10.15 -11.84 1.96
CA ALA A 28 10.35 -11.23 3.27
C ALA A 28 10.61 -12.25 4.38
N VAL A 29 9.92 -13.39 4.39
CA VAL A 29 10.17 -14.47 5.34
C VAL A 29 11.58 -15.02 5.17
N VAL A 30 12.00 -15.29 3.93
CA VAL A 30 13.35 -15.79 3.64
C VAL A 30 14.40 -14.79 4.15
N ILE A 31 14.27 -13.53 3.78
CA ILE A 31 15.22 -12.49 4.20
C ILE A 31 15.18 -12.28 5.72
N ALA A 32 14.01 -12.30 6.36
CA ALA A 32 13.91 -12.09 7.80
C ALA A 32 14.65 -13.16 8.62
N VAL A 33 14.69 -14.39 8.11
CA VAL A 33 15.41 -15.52 8.73
C VAL A 33 16.89 -15.50 8.37
N VAL A 34 17.21 -15.22 7.11
CA VAL A 34 18.58 -15.37 6.57
C VAL A 34 19.43 -14.12 6.78
N ALA A 35 18.86 -12.91 6.82
CA ALA A 35 19.62 -11.66 6.86
C ALA A 35 20.58 -11.55 8.07
N PRO A 36 20.17 -11.83 9.33
CA PRO A 36 21.08 -11.68 10.47
C PRO A 36 22.34 -12.56 10.35
N THR A 37 22.17 -13.82 9.93
CA THR A 37 23.28 -14.76 9.79
C THR A 37 24.09 -14.49 8.52
N ALA A 38 23.46 -14.18 7.40
CA ALA A 38 24.14 -13.89 6.15
C ALA A 38 25.03 -12.63 6.26
N PHE A 39 24.58 -11.58 6.95
CA PHE A 39 25.38 -10.38 7.15
C PHE A 39 26.64 -10.68 7.98
N VAL A 40 26.50 -11.45 9.04
CA VAL A 40 27.65 -11.86 9.87
C VAL A 40 28.63 -12.74 9.08
N VAL A 41 28.13 -13.72 8.31
CA VAL A 41 28.98 -14.63 7.53
C VAL A 41 29.75 -13.90 6.42
N VAL A 42 29.13 -12.92 5.75
CA VAL A 42 29.72 -12.21 4.61
C VAL A 42 30.61 -11.04 5.04
N PHE A 43 30.19 -10.29 6.08
CA PHE A 43 30.82 -9.03 6.47
C PHE A 43 31.50 -9.06 7.85
N GLY A 44 31.30 -10.11 8.65
CA GLY A 44 31.83 -10.27 10.00
C GLY A 44 30.85 -9.91 11.12
N ASP A 45 31.20 -10.26 12.35
CA ASP A 45 30.32 -10.12 13.54
C ASP A 45 29.85 -8.69 13.82
N GLU A 46 30.63 -7.67 13.44
CA GLU A 46 30.26 -6.27 13.60
C GLU A 46 29.00 -5.87 12.81
N TRP A 47 28.63 -6.66 11.80
CA TRP A 47 27.46 -6.41 10.94
C TRP A 47 26.17 -7.05 11.43
N LEU A 48 26.16 -7.66 12.62
CA LEU A 48 24.96 -8.24 13.23
C LEU A 48 23.81 -7.21 13.28
N ARG A 49 24.11 -5.97 13.71
CA ARG A 49 23.10 -4.88 13.75
C ARG A 49 22.54 -4.54 12.37
N ALA A 50 23.34 -4.59 11.32
CA ALA A 50 22.86 -4.34 9.96
C ALA A 50 21.87 -5.43 9.51
N GLY A 51 22.13 -6.69 9.88
CA GLY A 51 21.20 -7.80 9.66
C GLY A 51 19.88 -7.63 10.42
N GLU A 52 19.91 -7.13 11.66
CA GLU A 52 18.70 -6.81 12.43
C GLU A 52 17.88 -5.68 11.78
N ILE A 53 18.55 -4.64 11.28
CA ILE A 53 17.93 -3.54 10.54
C ILE A 53 17.28 -4.06 9.25
N ALA A 54 17.98 -4.91 8.49
CA ALA A 54 17.44 -5.53 7.29
C ALA A 54 16.18 -6.36 7.58
N ARG A 55 16.16 -7.10 8.71
CA ARG A 55 14.99 -7.84 9.19
C ARG A 55 13.79 -6.93 9.47
N LEU A 56 14.00 -5.73 10.01
CA LEU A 56 12.91 -4.75 10.20
C LEU A 56 12.43 -4.16 8.87
N LEU A 57 13.35 -3.76 8.00
CA LEU A 57 13.03 -3.14 6.72
C LEU A 57 12.30 -4.06 5.76
N VAL A 58 12.59 -5.37 5.81
CA VAL A 58 11.94 -6.30 4.88
C VAL A 58 10.43 -6.41 5.10
N VAL A 59 9.96 -6.19 6.34
CA VAL A 59 8.53 -6.13 6.64
C VAL A 59 7.88 -4.95 5.92
N LEU A 60 8.54 -3.78 5.96
CA LEU A 60 8.10 -2.60 5.23
C LEU A 60 8.08 -2.85 3.72
N PHE A 61 9.14 -3.44 3.17
CA PHE A 61 9.22 -3.72 1.73
C PHE A 61 8.16 -4.71 1.27
N ALA A 62 7.82 -5.72 2.08
CA ALA A 62 6.73 -6.64 1.76
C ALA A 62 5.38 -5.92 1.62
N VAL A 63 5.07 -5.02 2.57
CA VAL A 63 3.85 -4.21 2.55
C VAL A 63 3.87 -3.26 1.35
N GLN A 64 4.99 -2.60 1.10
CA GLN A 64 5.14 -1.67 -0.02
C GLN A 64 4.92 -2.34 -1.38
N LEU A 65 5.49 -3.54 -1.59
CA LEU A 65 5.30 -4.33 -2.81
C LEU A 65 3.84 -4.79 -2.98
N SER A 66 3.16 -5.09 -1.87
CA SER A 66 1.75 -5.50 -1.88
C SER A 66 0.81 -4.35 -2.27
N VAL A 67 1.14 -3.12 -1.87
CA VAL A 67 0.28 -1.93 -2.05
C VAL A 67 0.63 -1.12 -3.32
N SER A 68 1.87 -1.24 -3.83
CA SER A 68 2.37 -0.60 -5.06
C SER A 68 1.42 -0.65 -6.29
N PRO A 69 0.83 -1.80 -6.67
CA PRO A 69 -0.04 -1.84 -7.84
C PRO A 69 -1.36 -1.10 -7.61
N VAL A 70 -1.81 -1.02 -6.36
CA VAL A 70 -3.06 -0.36 -5.96
C VAL A 70 -2.90 1.16 -5.98
N SER A 71 -1.72 1.68 -5.61
CA SER A 71 -1.43 3.12 -5.69
C SER A 71 -1.36 3.63 -7.13
N GLN A 72 -1.06 2.77 -8.11
CA GLN A 72 -1.08 3.13 -9.53
C GLN A 72 -2.50 3.17 -10.13
N ALA A 73 -3.52 2.68 -9.43
CA ALA A 73 -4.90 2.72 -9.90
C ALA A 73 -5.53 4.13 -9.78
N LEU A 74 -5.15 4.94 -8.78
CA LEU A 74 -5.73 6.27 -8.56
C LEU A 74 -5.35 7.32 -9.61
N PRO A 75 -4.09 7.38 -10.09
CA PRO A 75 -3.71 8.27 -11.18
C PRO A 75 -4.44 7.95 -12.49
N LEU A 76 -4.72 6.67 -12.73
CA LEU A 76 -5.51 6.22 -13.88
C LEU A 76 -6.99 6.64 -13.80
N LEU A 77 -7.49 7.01 -12.61
CA LEU A 77 -8.83 7.55 -12.38
C LEU A 77 -8.85 9.09 -12.33
N GLU A 78 -7.78 9.77 -12.79
CA GLU A 78 -7.62 11.23 -12.79
C GLU A 78 -7.69 11.88 -11.39
N ARG A 79 -7.50 11.12 -10.31
CA ARG A 79 -7.58 11.63 -8.91
C ARG A 79 -6.22 12.13 -8.39
N GLN A 80 -5.50 12.90 -9.19
CA GLN A 80 -4.15 13.39 -8.87
C GLN A 80 -4.10 14.20 -7.56
N VAL A 81 -5.10 15.04 -7.30
CA VAL A 81 -5.18 15.84 -6.07
C VAL A 81 -5.32 14.96 -4.83
N ALA A 82 -6.08 13.87 -4.92
CA ALA A 82 -6.22 12.92 -3.81
C ALA A 82 -4.91 12.17 -3.54
N GLN A 83 -4.16 11.85 -4.59
CA GLN A 83 -2.83 11.25 -4.46
C GLN A 83 -1.83 12.22 -3.83
N LEU A 84 -1.83 13.48 -4.26
CA LEU A 84 -0.95 14.50 -3.69
C LEU A 84 -1.25 14.76 -2.21
N ALA A 85 -2.53 14.85 -1.84
CA ALA A 85 -2.94 14.99 -0.44
C ALA A 85 -2.51 13.78 0.41
N TRP A 86 -2.62 12.58 -0.16
CA TRP A 86 -2.16 11.36 0.48
C TRP A 86 -0.65 11.33 0.70
N ASP A 87 0.13 11.62 -0.34
CA ASP A 87 1.59 11.64 -0.28
C ASP A 87 2.09 12.72 0.68
N GLY A 88 1.45 13.91 0.68
CA GLY A 88 1.74 14.98 1.63
C GLY A 88 1.43 14.57 3.08
N GLY A 89 0.26 13.98 3.33
CA GLY A 89 -0.12 13.51 4.67
C GLY A 89 0.82 12.41 5.19
N ARG A 90 1.21 11.47 4.32
CA ARG A 90 2.18 10.43 4.65
C ARG A 90 3.56 11.02 4.91
N PHE A 91 4.01 11.99 4.11
CA PHE A 91 5.28 12.67 4.32
C PHE A 91 5.33 13.32 5.70
N VAL A 92 4.29 14.09 6.06
CA VAL A 92 4.19 14.72 7.38
C VAL A 92 4.18 13.67 8.50
N LEU A 93 3.41 12.59 8.35
CA LEU A 93 3.34 11.53 9.35
C LEU A 93 4.70 10.85 9.59
N VAL A 94 5.39 10.46 8.51
CA VAL A 94 6.66 9.72 8.61
C VAL A 94 7.79 10.65 9.06
N VAL A 95 7.94 11.82 8.43
CA VAL A 95 9.01 12.76 8.78
C VAL A 95 8.78 13.33 10.18
N GLY A 96 7.55 13.72 10.51
CA GLY A 96 7.20 14.23 11.84
C GLY A 96 7.41 13.19 12.94
N GLY A 97 7.00 11.94 12.71
CA GLY A 97 7.20 10.87 13.68
C GLY A 97 8.67 10.49 13.87
N VAL A 98 9.48 10.48 12.80
CA VAL A 98 10.93 10.27 12.92
C VAL A 98 11.60 11.46 13.59
N ALA A 99 11.25 12.70 13.25
CA ALA A 99 11.79 13.88 13.90
C ALA A 99 11.48 13.91 15.40
N LEU A 100 10.26 13.50 15.79
CA LEU A 100 9.90 13.32 17.21
C LEU A 100 10.74 12.23 17.87
N ALA A 101 10.98 11.11 17.20
CA ALA A 101 11.83 10.04 17.72
C ALA A 101 13.28 10.50 17.95
N ILE A 102 13.83 11.33 17.05
CA ILE A 102 15.14 11.96 17.22
C ILE A 102 15.14 12.92 18.41
N ALA A 103 14.11 13.76 18.53
CA ALA A 103 13.99 14.73 19.63
C ALA A 103 13.88 14.07 21.01
N LEU A 104 13.41 12.82 21.07
CA LEU A 104 13.34 11.98 22.27
C LEU A 104 14.62 11.16 22.53
N ASP A 105 15.68 11.37 21.74
CA ASP A 105 16.97 10.65 21.81
C ASP A 105 16.80 9.11 21.76
N LEU A 106 15.85 8.63 20.95
CA LEU A 106 15.63 7.21 20.78
C LEU A 106 16.81 6.56 20.04
N GLY A 107 17.23 5.38 20.51
CA GLY A 107 18.31 4.62 19.87
C GLY A 107 17.99 4.23 18.41
N THR A 108 19.03 3.90 17.64
CA THR A 108 18.93 3.60 16.19
C THR A 108 17.85 2.56 15.84
N LEU A 109 17.75 1.47 16.62
CA LEU A 109 16.73 0.45 16.37
C LEU A 109 15.31 0.98 16.62
N ALA A 110 15.11 1.82 17.63
CA ALA A 110 13.81 2.44 17.92
C ALA A 110 13.41 3.46 16.84
N LEU A 111 14.36 4.22 16.29
CA LEU A 111 14.17 5.10 15.14
C LEU A 111 13.69 4.32 13.91
N ILE A 112 14.39 3.24 13.57
CA ILE A 112 14.06 2.40 12.40
C ILE A 112 12.72 1.70 12.61
N THR A 113 12.45 1.21 13.83
CA THR A 113 11.15 0.59 14.17
C THR A 113 10.01 1.59 14.05
N THR A 114 10.21 2.82 14.53
CA THR A 114 9.24 3.93 14.38
C THR A 114 8.98 4.22 12.90
N TYR A 115 10.03 4.35 12.10
CA TYR A 115 9.92 4.56 10.65
C TYR A 115 9.14 3.43 9.96
N VAL A 116 9.46 2.17 10.26
CA VAL A 116 8.78 0.98 9.72
C VAL A 116 7.32 0.97 10.14
N ALA A 117 7.02 1.19 11.43
CA ALA A 117 5.66 1.18 11.95
C ALA A 117 4.78 2.27 11.32
N LEU A 118 5.28 3.50 11.22
CA LEU A 118 4.57 4.61 10.59
C LEU A 118 4.33 4.35 9.10
N SER A 119 5.34 3.82 8.40
CA SER A 119 5.24 3.53 6.97
C SER A 119 4.28 2.38 6.67
N VAL A 120 4.32 1.30 7.45
CA VAL A 120 3.38 0.18 7.36
C VAL A 120 1.95 0.66 7.64
N THR A 121 1.77 1.48 8.66
CA THR A 121 0.46 2.06 9.00
C THR A 121 -0.07 2.92 7.86
N ALA A 122 0.77 3.79 7.28
CA ALA A 122 0.38 4.60 6.13
C ALA A 122 -0.06 3.71 4.96
N TYR A 123 0.74 2.70 4.59
CA TYR A 123 0.39 1.80 3.49
C TYR A 123 -0.90 1.00 3.75
N ALA A 124 -1.15 0.56 4.98
CA ALA A 124 -2.39 -0.10 5.37
C ALA A 124 -3.59 0.84 5.19
N VAL A 125 -3.48 2.09 5.65
CA VAL A 125 -4.52 3.11 5.46
C VAL A 125 -4.77 3.40 3.98
N LEU A 126 -3.71 3.52 3.15
CA LEU A 126 -3.86 3.68 1.71
C LEU A 126 -4.67 2.53 1.10
N TRP A 127 -4.30 1.30 1.43
CA TRP A 127 -4.98 0.12 0.92
C TRP A 127 -6.48 0.12 1.29
N VAL A 128 -6.81 0.48 2.54
CA VAL A 128 -8.21 0.61 2.99
C VAL A 128 -8.94 1.72 2.23
N LEU A 129 -8.31 2.88 2.01
CA LEU A 129 -8.91 3.97 1.23
C LEU A 129 -9.20 3.53 -0.21
N VAL A 130 -8.31 2.78 -0.84
CA VAL A 130 -8.55 2.28 -2.21
C VAL A 130 -9.63 1.20 -2.21
N ALA A 131 -9.61 0.26 -1.28
CA ALA A 131 -10.63 -0.79 -1.18
C ALA A 131 -12.03 -0.20 -0.90
N THR A 132 -12.13 0.82 -0.06
CA THR A 132 -13.40 1.51 0.21
C THR A 132 -13.87 2.35 -0.98
N ALA A 133 -12.97 3.04 -1.69
CA ALA A 133 -13.30 3.74 -2.92
C ALA A 133 -13.82 2.77 -4.00
N ALA A 134 -13.15 1.64 -4.20
CA ALA A 134 -13.57 0.60 -5.14
C ALA A 134 -14.96 0.04 -4.78
N ARG A 135 -15.21 -0.28 -3.51
CA ARG A 135 -16.53 -0.72 -3.00
C ARG A 135 -17.65 0.27 -3.30
N ARG A 136 -17.40 1.57 -3.11
CA ARG A 136 -18.39 2.62 -3.38
C ARG A 136 -18.71 2.72 -4.87
N HIS A 137 -17.70 2.59 -5.74
CA HIS A 137 -17.91 2.56 -7.18
C HIS A 137 -18.74 1.36 -7.63
N ASP A 138 -18.45 0.17 -7.10
CA ASP A 138 -19.20 -1.04 -7.42
C ASP A 138 -20.66 -0.94 -6.96
N ALA A 139 -20.90 -0.44 -5.74
CA ALA A 139 -22.26 -0.25 -5.20
C ALA A 139 -23.12 0.74 -6.01
N VAL A 140 -22.51 1.82 -6.52
CA VAL A 140 -23.20 2.79 -7.39
C VAL A 140 -23.44 2.20 -8.79
N ALA A 141 -22.52 1.38 -9.31
CA ALA A 141 -22.67 0.74 -10.62
C ALA A 141 -23.73 -0.37 -10.65
N THR A 142 -23.99 -1.03 -9.51
CA THR A 142 -25.02 -2.07 -9.38
C THR A 142 -26.46 -1.54 -9.36
N HIS A 143 -26.68 -0.23 -9.14
CA HIS A 143 -28.01 0.38 -9.32
C HIS A 143 -28.15 0.91 -10.76
N PRO A 144 -28.94 0.27 -11.63
CA PRO A 144 -29.20 0.81 -12.95
C PRO A 144 -29.99 2.11 -12.77
N ARG A 145 -29.47 3.24 -13.27
CA ARG A 145 -30.33 4.41 -13.48
C ARG A 145 -31.49 3.93 -14.37
N PRO A 146 -32.75 4.15 -13.97
CA PRO A 146 -33.87 3.86 -14.85
C PRO A 146 -33.59 4.61 -16.15
N ARG A 147 -33.55 3.87 -17.26
CA ARG A 147 -33.46 4.46 -18.60
C ARG A 147 -34.64 5.42 -18.64
N LYS A 148 -34.36 6.73 -18.68
CA LYS A 148 -35.39 7.74 -18.89
C LYS A 148 -35.98 7.38 -20.24
N GLU A 149 -37.11 6.69 -20.24
CA GLU A 149 -37.84 6.37 -21.46
C GLU A 149 -38.11 7.73 -22.11
N LEU A 150 -37.45 7.99 -23.25
CA LEU A 150 -37.78 9.17 -24.02
C LEU A 150 -39.27 9.01 -24.36
N PRO A 151 -40.13 9.98 -24.02
CA PRO A 151 -41.55 9.88 -24.33
C PRO A 151 -41.69 9.64 -25.83
N CYS A 152 -42.45 8.60 -26.17
CA CYS A 152 -42.78 8.12 -27.51
C CYS A 152 -43.71 9.12 -28.27
N SER A 153 -43.47 10.42 -28.09
CA SER A 153 -44.32 11.52 -28.56
C SER A 153 -43.65 12.38 -29.65
N LEU A 154 -42.57 11.89 -30.27
CA LEU A 154 -41.87 12.58 -31.36
C LEU A 154 -41.92 11.81 -32.71
N GLU A 155 -42.83 10.83 -32.85
CA GLU A 155 -43.07 10.10 -34.10
C GLU A 155 -44.50 10.30 -34.65
N ARG A 156 -45.05 11.51 -34.52
CA ARG A 156 -46.24 11.93 -35.28
C ARG A 156 -46.00 13.25 -35.99
#